data_AF-A0A1A9D429-F1
#
_entry.id   AF-A0A1A9D429-F1
#
_cell.length_a   1.000
_cell.length_b   1.000
_cell.length_c   1.000
_cell.angle_alpha   90.00
_cell.angle_beta   90.00
_cell.angle_gamma   90.00
#
_symmetry.space_group_name_H-M   'P 1'
#
loop_
_entity.id
_entity.type
_entity.pdbx_description
1 polymer ?
#
loop_
_entity_poly.entity_id
_entity_poly.type
_entity_poly.pdbx_seq_one_letter_code
_entity_poly.pdbx_strand_id
1 'polypeptide(L)'
;MTTINPTEELQAAASLLRDKATAAIHEGRTTWTTGHTLGSRSPVVVDDQKQPSVLIETYAARLERVNSYLALVGPATGLVVADWLDSAAERLRDATAPVANLLDPSALAVARRILGGAQ
;
A
#
# COMPACT_ATOMS: atom_id res chain seq x y z
N MET A 1 -17.91 -20.89 -0.64
CA MET A 1 -17.34 -19.53 -0.57
C MET A 1 -18.13 -18.79 0.48
N THR A 2 -17.57 -18.63 1.67
CA THR A 2 -18.17 -17.81 2.72
C THR A 2 -18.06 -16.37 2.26
N THR A 3 -19.18 -15.71 2.01
CA THR A 3 -19.22 -14.29 1.67
C THR A 3 -18.73 -13.52 2.89
N ILE A 4 -17.50 -13.02 2.83
CA ILE A 4 -16.95 -12.13 3.85
C ILE A 4 -17.82 -10.87 3.89
N ASN A 5 -18.16 -10.39 5.08
CA ASN A 5 -18.91 -9.14 5.22
C ASN A 5 -18.07 -7.97 4.68
N PRO A 6 -18.61 -7.02 3.90
CA PRO A 6 -17.90 -5.81 3.46
C PRO A 6 -17.01 -5.12 4.52
N THR A 7 -17.47 -5.02 5.78
CA THR A 7 -16.65 -4.48 6.87
C THR A 7 -15.39 -5.32 7.13
N GLU A 8 -15.54 -6.65 7.13
CA GLU A 8 -14.43 -7.58 7.32
C GLU A 8 -13.46 -7.55 6.13
N GLU A 9 -13.94 -7.37 4.89
CA GLU A 9 -13.08 -7.21 3.71
C GLU A 9 -12.18 -5.97 3.85
N LEU A 10 -12.74 -4.83 4.26
CA LEU A 10 -12.00 -3.58 4.47
C LEU A 10 -10.93 -3.75 5.55
N GLN A 11 -11.29 -4.33 6.70
CA GLN A 11 -10.38 -4.56 7.83
C GLN A 11 -9.28 -5.59 7.49
N ALA A 12 -9.61 -6.63 6.73
CA ALA A 12 -8.63 -7.62 6.26
C ALA A 12 -7.61 -6.98 5.32
N ALA A 13 -8.06 -6.14 4.38
CA ALA A 13 -7.18 -5.41 3.49
C ALA A 13 -6.28 -4.41 4.23
N ALA A 14 -6.85 -3.67 5.20
CA ALA A 14 -6.09 -2.77 6.06
C ALA A 14 -5.00 -3.50 6.85
N SER A 15 -5.35 -4.62 7.48
CA SER A 15 -4.40 -5.46 8.23
C SER A 15 -3.27 -5.98 7.34
N LEU A 16 -3.61 -6.51 6.15
CA LEU A 16 -2.61 -6.97 5.20
C LEU A 16 -1.66 -5.85 4.76
N LEU A 17 -2.18 -4.67 4.44
CA LEU A 17 -1.33 -3.52 4.08
C LEU A 17 -0.42 -3.11 5.23
N ARG A 18 -0.95 -3.03 6.45
CA ARG A 18 -0.19 -2.64 7.64
C ARG A 18 0.94 -3.62 7.93
N ASP A 19 0.68 -4.92 7.82
CA ASP A 19 1.69 -5.97 8.00
C ASP A 19 2.80 -5.86 6.94
N LYS A 20 2.43 -5.72 5.66
CA LYS A 20 3.41 -5.62 4.57
C LYS A 20 4.21 -4.32 4.63
N ALA A 21 3.56 -3.20 4.91
CA ALA A 21 4.22 -1.91 5.06
C ALA A 21 5.18 -1.91 6.26
N THR A 22 4.76 -2.46 7.40
CA THR A 22 5.61 -2.57 8.60
C THR A 22 6.83 -3.47 8.34
N ALA A 23 6.64 -4.61 7.67
CA ALA A 23 7.75 -5.48 7.30
C ALA A 23 8.75 -4.83 6.32
N ALA A 24 8.28 -3.86 5.52
CA ALA A 24 9.11 -3.11 4.59
C ALA A 24 9.81 -1.88 5.23
N ILE A 25 9.45 -1.52 6.47
CA ILE A 25 10.07 -0.42 7.22
C ILE A 25 11.24 -0.95 8.04
N HIS A 26 12.41 -0.38 7.84
CA HIS A 26 13.59 -0.65 8.66
C HIS A 26 13.89 0.54 9.55
N GLU A 27 14.00 0.33 10.86
CA GLU A 27 14.37 1.37 11.85
C GLU A 27 13.53 2.66 11.75
N GLY A 28 12.24 2.54 11.41
CA GLY A 28 11.34 3.69 11.28
C GLY A 28 11.49 4.50 9.98
N ARG A 29 12.30 4.04 9.03
CA ARG A 29 12.42 4.65 7.69
C ARG A 29 11.18 4.33 6.85
N THR A 30 10.23 5.24 6.81
CA THR A 30 8.92 5.03 6.16
C THR A 30 8.87 5.48 4.70
N THR A 31 9.91 6.16 4.22
CA THR A 31 9.95 6.74 2.89
C THR A 31 11.00 6.05 2.04
N TRP A 32 10.66 5.81 0.78
CA TRP A 32 11.61 5.40 -0.24
C TRP A 32 11.94 6.58 -1.15
N THR A 33 13.13 6.59 -1.71
CA THR A 33 13.63 7.63 -2.60
C THR A 33 14.28 7.03 -3.82
N THR A 34 14.24 7.75 -4.94
CA THR A 34 15.03 7.39 -6.11
C THR A 34 16.51 7.72 -5.86
N GLY A 35 17.40 6.88 -6.36
CA GLY A 35 18.84 7.01 -6.15
C GLY A 35 19.65 6.33 -7.24
N HIS A 36 20.93 6.13 -6.98
CA HIS A 36 21.82 5.38 -7.86
C HIS A 36 22.74 4.48 -7.04
N THR A 37 23.10 3.31 -7.56
CA THR A 37 24.13 2.47 -6.96
C THR A 37 25.48 3.19 -6.93
N LEU A 38 26.25 2.95 -5.85
CA LEU A 38 27.65 3.38 -5.80
C LEU A 38 28.45 2.55 -6.82
N GLY A 39 29.14 3.20 -7.75
CA GLY A 39 29.92 2.54 -8.80
C GLY A 39 29.21 2.58 -10.15
N SER A 40 28.34 1.61 -10.46
CA SER A 40 27.70 1.50 -11.78
C SER A 40 26.76 2.66 -12.10
N ARG A 41 26.35 3.44 -11.09
CA ARG A 41 25.37 4.53 -11.21
C ARG A 41 24.05 4.06 -11.83
N SER A 42 23.67 2.82 -11.58
CA SER A 42 22.38 2.29 -12.01
C SER A 42 21.28 2.92 -11.16
N PRO A 43 20.20 3.45 -11.75
CA PRO A 43 19.11 4.06 -10.99
C PRO A 43 18.30 3.02 -10.20
N VAL A 44 18.06 3.33 -8.94
CA VAL A 44 17.43 2.43 -7.95
C VAL A 44 16.37 3.16 -7.12
N VAL A 45 15.61 2.40 -6.34
CA VAL A 45 14.82 2.91 -5.22
C VAL A 45 15.41 2.36 -3.92
N VAL A 46 15.62 3.24 -2.93
CA VAL A 46 16.21 2.91 -1.63
C VAL A 46 15.50 3.63 -0.50
N ASP A 47 15.59 3.09 0.72
CA ASP A 47 15.15 3.76 1.95
C ASP A 47 16.20 4.75 2.49
N ASP A 48 17.49 4.46 2.30
CA ASP A 48 18.62 5.34 2.64
C ASP A 48 19.71 5.23 1.56
N GLN A 49 20.28 6.36 1.15
CA GLN A 49 21.25 6.41 0.05
C GLN A 49 22.66 5.96 0.45
N LYS A 50 23.00 6.04 1.74
CA LYS A 50 24.35 5.72 2.25
C LYS A 50 24.40 4.32 2.83
N GLN A 51 23.32 3.87 3.46
CA GLN A 51 23.18 2.60 4.14
C GLN A 51 21.79 1.99 3.85
N PRO A 52 21.54 1.56 2.60
CA PRO A 52 20.25 1.03 2.20
C PRO A 52 19.95 -0.28 2.94
N SER A 53 18.77 -0.36 3.55
CA SER A 53 18.19 -1.63 4.00
C SER A 53 17.28 -2.22 2.92
N VAL A 54 16.79 -1.37 2.01
CA VAL A 54 16.02 -1.72 0.82
C VAL A 54 16.76 -1.20 -0.41
N LEU A 55 16.93 -2.07 -1.41
CA LEU A 55 17.46 -1.70 -2.72
C LEU A 55 16.63 -2.39 -3.79
N ILE A 56 15.93 -1.60 -4.61
CA ILE A 56 15.10 -2.08 -5.69
C ILE A 56 15.71 -1.64 -7.02
N GLU A 57 16.24 -2.62 -7.76
CA GLU A 57 16.65 -2.46 -9.15
C GLU A 57 15.48 -2.82 -10.07
N THR A 58 15.03 -1.85 -10.87
CA THR A 58 13.92 -2.05 -11.80
C THR A 58 14.45 -2.39 -13.19
N TYR A 59 14.05 -3.54 -13.72
CA TYR A 59 14.26 -3.87 -15.13
C TYR A 59 13.04 -3.48 -15.98
N ALA A 60 13.06 -2.26 -16.53
CA ALA A 60 11.98 -1.75 -17.37
C ALA A 60 12.49 -0.75 -18.41
N ALA A 61 11.87 -0.70 -19.59
CA ALA A 61 12.18 0.29 -20.64
C ALA A 61 11.97 1.76 -20.18
N ARG A 62 11.15 1.97 -19.16
CA ARG A 62 10.82 3.29 -18.57
C ARG A 62 11.20 3.38 -17.10
N LEU A 63 12.39 2.89 -16.77
CA LEU A 63 12.82 2.60 -15.41
C LEU A 63 12.67 3.81 -14.46
N GLU A 64 13.05 5.02 -14.88
CA GLU A 64 12.95 6.21 -14.01
C GLU A 64 11.51 6.53 -13.60
N ARG A 65 10.56 6.32 -14.53
CA ARG A 65 9.13 6.50 -14.25
C ARG A 65 8.62 5.43 -13.28
N VAL A 66 9.09 4.20 -13.40
CA VAL A 66 8.73 3.12 -12.47
C VAL A 66 9.32 3.38 -11.09
N ASN A 67 10.60 3.75 -11.01
CA ASN A 67 11.24 4.09 -9.74
C ASN A 67 10.55 5.26 -9.05
N SER A 68 10.15 6.29 -9.81
CA SER A 68 9.39 7.43 -9.27
C SER A 68 8.04 7.00 -8.70
N TYR A 69 7.34 6.09 -9.39
CA TYR A 69 6.08 5.53 -8.89
C TYR A 69 6.28 4.71 -7.61
N LEU A 70 7.31 3.85 -7.55
CA LEU A 70 7.60 3.04 -6.38
C LEU A 70 7.98 3.90 -5.16
N ALA A 71 8.76 4.97 -5.37
CA ALA A 71 9.10 5.93 -4.32
C ALA A 71 7.86 6.66 -3.78
N LEU A 72 6.91 7.00 -4.67
CA LEU A 72 5.63 7.60 -4.26
C LEU A 72 4.77 6.64 -3.43
N VAL A 73 4.68 5.37 -3.86
CA VAL A 73 3.88 4.38 -3.14
C VAL A 73 4.56 4.08 -1.80
N GLY A 74 5.73 3.46 -1.78
CA GLY A 74 6.46 3.20 -0.53
C GLY A 74 5.63 2.55 0.61
N PRO A 75 6.22 2.36 1.79
CA PRO A 75 5.50 1.79 2.92
C PRO A 75 4.61 2.82 3.62
N ALA A 76 5.01 4.10 3.69
CA ALA A 76 4.18 5.15 4.28
C ALA A 76 2.79 5.27 3.64
N THR A 77 2.68 5.25 2.31
CA THR A 77 1.36 5.30 1.65
C THR A 77 0.55 4.05 1.96
N GLY A 78 1.20 2.88 2.05
CA GLY A 78 0.53 1.64 2.47
C GLY A 78 -0.13 1.76 3.85
N LEU A 79 0.55 2.39 4.81
CA LEU A 79 -0.01 2.66 6.15
C LEU A 79 -1.19 3.64 6.09
N VAL A 80 -1.07 4.74 5.34
CA VAL A 80 -2.15 5.72 5.19
C VAL A 80 -3.39 5.10 4.54
N VAL A 81 -3.20 4.25 3.53
CA VAL A 81 -4.31 3.52 2.90
C VAL A 81 -4.93 2.53 3.89
N ALA A 82 -4.15 1.86 4.73
CA ALA A 82 -4.69 0.98 5.76
C ALA A 82 -5.58 1.75 6.77
N ASP A 83 -5.12 2.90 7.26
CA ASP A 83 -5.89 3.73 8.18
C ASP A 83 -7.19 4.27 7.54
N TRP A 84 -7.13 4.62 6.26
CA TRP A 84 -8.32 5.02 5.50
C TRP A 84 -9.33 3.87 5.34
N LEU A 85 -8.86 2.64 5.10
CA LEU A 85 -9.72 1.45 5.00
C LEU A 85 -10.37 1.10 6.34
N ASP A 86 -9.63 1.20 7.45
CA ASP A 86 -10.19 1.00 8.80
C ASP A 86 -11.27 2.06 9.10
N SER A 87 -11.01 3.33 8.76
CA SER A 87 -12.00 4.41 8.89
C SER A 87 -13.26 4.17 8.04
N ALA A 88 -13.12 3.59 6.84
CA ALA A 88 -14.25 3.21 6.00
C ALA A 88 -15.05 2.06 6.61
N ALA A 89 -14.38 1.08 7.21
CA ALA A 89 -15.02 -0.03 7.92
C ALA A 89 -15.85 0.45 9.12
N GLU A 90 -15.34 1.41 9.89
CA GLU A 90 -16.06 2.03 11.01
C GLU A 90 -17.32 2.77 10.54
N ARG A 91 -17.20 3.61 9.50
CA ARG A 91 -18.38 4.28 8.91
C ARG A 91 -19.45 3.29 8.45
N LEU A 92 -19.03 2.17 7.86
CA LEU A 92 -19.96 1.14 7.39
C LEU A 92 -20.65 0.42 8.54
N ARG A 93 -19.94 0.18 9.66
CA ARG A 93 -20.49 -0.44 10.87
C ARG A 93 -21.56 0.42 11.53
N ASP A 94 -21.34 1.75 11.53
CA ASP A 94 -22.26 2.71 12.16
C ASP A 94 -23.44 3.12 11.26
N ALA A 95 -23.43 2.69 9.99
CA ALA A 95 -24.46 3.04 9.03
C ALA A 95 -25.73 2.18 9.19
N THR A 96 -26.89 2.84 9.17
CA THR A 96 -28.19 2.15 9.04
C THR A 96 -28.35 1.51 7.65
N ALA A 97 -29.08 0.40 7.56
CA ALA A 97 -29.15 -0.48 6.38
C ALA A 97 -29.38 0.17 4.99
N PRO A 98 -30.16 1.26 4.82
CA PRO A 98 -30.27 1.92 3.51
C PRO A 98 -29.00 2.70 3.12
N VAL A 99 -28.26 3.21 4.10
CA VAL A 99 -27.10 4.10 3.92
C VAL A 99 -25.81 3.30 3.75
N ALA A 100 -25.70 2.14 4.42
CA ALA A 100 -24.55 1.25 4.33
C ALA A 100 -24.23 0.85 2.88
N ASN A 101 -25.25 0.63 2.05
CA ASN A 101 -25.08 0.27 0.63
C ASN A 101 -24.54 1.40 -0.26
N LEU A 102 -24.56 2.64 0.22
CA LEU A 102 -24.07 3.83 -0.50
C LEU A 102 -22.66 4.25 -0.04
N LEU A 103 -22.23 3.79 1.14
CA LEU A 103 -20.97 4.19 1.74
C LEU A 103 -19.83 3.34 1.18
N ASP A 104 -18.97 3.98 0.41
CA ASP A 104 -17.64 3.54 0.00
C ASP A 104 -17.50 2.36 -1.00
N PRO A 105 -18.18 2.38 -2.18
CA PRO A 105 -17.87 1.44 -3.28
C PRO A 105 -16.38 1.45 -3.68
N SER A 106 -15.74 2.62 -3.61
CA SER A 106 -14.32 2.78 -3.93
C SER A 106 -13.40 2.13 -2.88
N ALA A 107 -13.73 2.20 -1.59
CA ALA A 107 -12.92 1.54 -0.57
C ALA A 107 -13.01 0.02 -0.68
N LEU A 108 -14.20 -0.52 -0.95
CA LEU A 108 -14.37 -1.95 -1.21
C LEU A 108 -13.63 -2.40 -2.47
N ALA A 109 -13.65 -1.63 -3.55
CA ALA A 109 -12.88 -1.93 -4.75
C ALA A 109 -11.36 -1.96 -4.47
N VAL A 110 -10.86 -1.02 -3.69
CA VAL A 110 -9.44 -0.98 -3.27
C VAL A 110 -9.11 -2.20 -2.38
N ALA A 111 -9.94 -2.49 -1.37
CA ALA A 111 -9.75 -3.64 -0.48
C ALA A 111 -9.72 -4.96 -1.24
N ARG A 112 -10.67 -5.18 -2.15
CA ARG A 112 -10.70 -6.38 -3.01
C ARG A 112 -9.45 -6.49 -3.87
N ARG A 113 -8.99 -5.38 -4.45
CA ARG A 113 -7.75 -5.37 -5.23
C ARG A 113 -6.54 -5.76 -4.40
N ILE A 114 -6.44 -5.28 -3.15
CA ILE A 114 -5.38 -5.62 -2.20
C ILE A 114 -5.43 -7.10 -1.83
N LEU A 115 -6.63 -7.64 -1.58
CA LEU A 115 -6.84 -9.05 -1.23
C LEU A 115 -6.67 -10.01 -2.43
N GLY A 116 -6.39 -9.51 -3.62
CA GLY A 116 -6.20 -10.33 -4.83
C GLY A 116 -7.51 -10.73 -5.52
N GLY A 117 -8.64 -10.11 -5.16
CA GLY A 117 -9.90 -10.26 -5.87
C GLY A 117 -9.80 -9.67 -7.29
N ALA A 118 -10.14 -10.49 -8.29
CA ALA A 118 -10.38 -10.00 -9.65
C ALA A 118 -11.60 -9.06 -9.65
N GLN A 119 -11.56 -8.05 -10.53
CA GLN A 119 -12.74 -7.27 -10.90
C GLN A 119 -13.82 -8.15 -11.49
#